data_AF-A0A523PAL9-F1
#
_entry.id   AF-A0A523PAL9-F1
#
_cell.length_a   1.000
_cell.length_b   1.000
_cell.length_c   1.000
_cell.angle_alpha   90.00
_cell.angle_beta   90.00
_cell.angle_gamma   90.00
#
_symmetry.space_group_name_H-M   'P 1'
#
loop_
_entity.id
_entity.type
_entity.pdbx_description
1 polymer ?
#
loop_
_entity_poly.entity_id
_entity_poly.type
_entity_poly.pdbx_seq_one_letter_code
_entity_poly.pdbx_strand_id
1 'polypeptide(L)' 'VIELSPGEHTLQLLLGDFAHIPHVPPMVSERITIVVE' A
#
# COMPACT_ATOMS: atom_id res chain seq x y z
N VAL A 1 4.31 -11.55 7.05
CA VAL A 1 5.02 -11.58 5.75
C VAL A 1 4.00 -11.91 4.69
N ILE A 2 3.97 -11.16 3.60
CA ILE A 2 3.14 -11.46 2.43
C ILE A 2 4.10 -11.93 1.35
N GLU A 3 3.89 -13.14 0.82
CA GLU A 3 4.65 -13.67 -0.30
C GLU A 3 3.96 -13.27 -1.61
N LEU A 4 4.74 -12.68 -2.52
CA LEU A 4 4.27 -12.26 -3.84
C LEU A 4 4.82 -13.22 -4.88
N SER A 5 4.00 -13.58 -5.88
CA SER A 5 4.47 -14.32 -7.04
C SER A 5 5.47 -13.49 -7.85
N PRO A 6 6.36 -14.11 -8.65
CA PRO A 6 7.18 -13.38 -9.60
C PRO A 6 6.32 -12.55 -10.57
N GLY A 7 6.70 -11.30 -10.82
CA GLY A 7 6.00 -10.38 -11.72
C GLY A 7 5.88 -8.95 -11.21
N GLU A 8 5.16 -8.13 -11.98
CA GLU A 8 4.91 -6.71 -11.68
C GLU A 8 3.76 -6.54 -10.69
N HIS A 9 3.99 -5.74 -9.64
CA HIS A 9 3.00 -5.43 -8.61
C HIS A 9 2.96 -3.92 -8.34
N THR A 10 1.77 -3.39 -8.06
CA THR A 10 1.60 -2.01 -7.63
C THR A 10 1.27 -1.97 -6.13
N LEU A 11 2.00 -1.15 -5.37
CA LEU A 11 1.77 -0.93 -3.95
C LEU A 11 1.31 0.50 -3.69
N GLN A 12 0.42 0.65 -2.71
CA GLN A 12 -0.07 1.95 -2.23
C GLN A 12 -0.37 1.85 -0.74
N LEU A 13 0.05 2.87 0.02
CA LEU A 13 -0.25 2.96 1.45
C LEU A 13 -1.47 3.86 1.67
N LEU A 14 -2.29 3.48 2.65
CA LEU A 14 -3.38 4.28 3.20
C LEU A 14 -3.03 4.61 4.65
N LEU A 15 -3.04 5.90 5.02
CA LEU A 15 -2.80 6.30 6.40
C LEU A 15 -4.08 6.22 7.24
N GLY A 16 -4.02 5.42 8.30
CA GLY A 16 -4.98 5.44 9.40
C GLY A 16 -4.43 6.14 10.64
N ASP A 17 -5.33 6.52 11.54
CA ASP A 17 -4.99 7.08 12.85
C ASP A 17 -4.51 5.99 13.85
N PHE A 18 -4.41 6.34 15.14
CA PHE A 18 -3.99 5.42 16.20
C PHE A 18 -4.90 4.20 16.38
N ALA A 19 -6.15 4.27 15.92
CA ALA A 19 -7.12 3.18 15.93
C ALA A 19 -7.18 2.44 14.57
N HIS A 20 -6.25 2.74 13.65
CA HIS A 20 -6.22 2.26 12.27
C HIS A 20 -7.45 2.68 11.44
N ILE A 21 -8.14 3.75 11.84
CA ILE A 21 -9.28 4.28 11.09
C ILE A 21 -8.75 5.23 10.01
N PRO A 22 -9.15 5.08 8.74
CA PRO A 22 -8.77 6.02 7.69
C PRO A 22 -9.26 7.44 7.98
N HIS A 23 -8.42 8.44 7.69
CA HIS A 23 -8.80 9.85 7.80
C HIS A 23 -9.88 10.24 6.77
N VAL A 24 -10.55 11.38 6.99
CA VAL A 24 -11.50 11.98 6.04
C VAL A 24 -11.06 13.42 5.74
N PRO A 25 -10.69 13.76 4.48
CA PRO A 25 -10.57 12.83 3.34
C PRO A 25 -9.46 11.79 3.56
N PRO A 26 -9.51 10.63 2.87
CA PRO A 26 -8.49 9.61 2.99
C PRO A 26 -7.13 10.13 2.52
N MET A 27 -6.09 9.86 3.30
CA MET A 27 -4.73 10.22 2.95
C MET A 27 -3.98 8.98 2.47
N VAL A 28 -3.54 9.01 1.22
CA VAL A 28 -2.88 7.89 0.54
C VAL A 28 -1.51 8.31 0.03
N SER A 29 -0.57 7.37 -0.06
CA SER A 29 0.73 7.60 -0.71
C SER A 29 0.58 7.63 -2.22
N GLU A 30 1.64 8.09 -2.89
CA GLU A 30 1.85 7.78 -4.31
C GLU A 30 1.92 6.26 -4.52
N ARG A 31 1.55 5.83 -5.72
CA ARG A 31 1.68 4.43 -6.13
C ARG A 31 3.11 4.17 -6.54
N ILE A 32 3.62 3.01 -6.14
CA ILE A 32 4.91 2.50 -6.62
C ILE A 32 4.71 1.17 -7.33
N THR A 33 5.50 0.95 -8.37
CA THR A 33 5.59 -0.33 -9.06
C THR A 33 6.84 -1.06 -8.58
N ILE A 34 6.69 -2.32 -8.23
CA ILE A 34 7.79 -3.22 -7.91
C ILE A 34 7.74 -4.43 -8.85
N VAL A 35 8.90 -5.03 -9.08
CA VAL A 35 9.02 -6.31 -9.79
C VAL A 35 9.61 -7.33 -8.82
N VAL A 36 8.96 -8.48 -8.70
CA VAL A 36 9.40 -9.61 -7.89
C VAL A 36 9.96 -10.67 -8.82
N GLU A 37 11.15 -11.20 -8.50
CA GLU A 37 11.84 -12.25 -9.28
C GLU A 37 11.71 -13.63 -8.62
#